data_AF-A0A8C6SPB9-F1
#
_entry.id   AF-A0A8C6SPB9-F1
#
_cell.length_a   1.000
_cell.length_b   1.000
_cell.length_c   1.000
_cell.angle_alpha   90.00
_cell.angle_beta   90.00
_cell.angle_gamma   90.00
#
_symmetry.space_group_name_H-M   'P 1'
#
loop_
_entity.id
_entity.type
_entity.pdbx_description
1 polymer ?
#
loop_
_entity_poly.entity_id
_entity_poly.type
_entity_poly.pdbx_seq_one_letter_code
_entity_poly.pdbx_strand_id
1 'polypeptide(L)'
;MDLGVLPHEIITSTLIFMTPSDLLLMSSSLVDDFWEVVVEIQRPPQRKPFLGGYKHRLTGAVYHHASTQTLHRRRPDRVVEVFSRGAQTVKQAQPCGSDVRTQMTGMGSYVSCANDKVLIPGKYTTAAEYYDRRLNAVIRLQAVVRGWLAKEAVGILRQERDRRLAWLDLQERRRKQEKEEQLEDRRRRWLNPQRREDFSLHYNALKSKTRGELKINAKLKGAERKAALCALFHQELEHIKNLGCRQILFEETNEDRCMRNLLEKAAAPHHWTSAKGERIEMDTANTIRARELRDLYDDVSKTTANQNERLQILMTLKHTVNEQDCPLTRDIVDLVDREVDLMPRLKASSLTGLRERIAMLFLQYIKTPAFNPAVAKLLKVKLCLRYHNHFSQYHTVFILSLCCSTVPAKVLLTLYYISLQDIRYLIDVIWSTCSALMTCSDIYNLVPWNCLLLAKEEVSTHLQIKDVEQVCLCLFKKLSDTPPSAHCCGI
;
A
#
# COMPACT_ATOMS: atom_id res chain seq x y z
N MET A 1 -16.90 -42.19 -88.58
CA MET A 1 -15.78 -42.70 -89.37
C MET A 1 -14.59 -42.76 -88.45
N ASP A 2 -14.10 -43.98 -88.27
CA ASP A 2 -12.83 -44.44 -87.71
C ASP A 2 -12.33 -43.91 -86.35
N LEU A 3 -12.43 -44.82 -85.38
CA LEU A 3 -11.59 -44.89 -84.18
C LEU A 3 -10.18 -45.35 -84.59
N GLY A 4 -9.15 -44.56 -84.29
CA GLY A 4 -7.75 -44.97 -84.30
C GLY A 4 -7.22 -45.04 -82.87
N VAL A 5 -6.75 -46.22 -82.46
CA VAL A 5 -6.21 -46.55 -81.12
C VAL A 5 -4.68 -46.40 -81.12
N LEU A 6 -4.12 -46.11 -79.93
CA LEU A 6 -2.77 -46.43 -79.36
C LEU A 6 -2.00 -45.18 -78.86
N PRO A 7 -1.08 -45.25 -77.87
CA PRO A 7 -0.87 -46.19 -76.75
C PRO A 7 -0.83 -45.47 -75.38
N HIS A 8 -0.71 -46.24 -74.28
CA HIS A 8 -0.67 -45.72 -72.90
C HIS A 8 0.67 -45.04 -72.56
N GLU A 9 0.69 -43.70 -72.54
CA GLU A 9 1.59 -42.91 -71.70
C GLU A 9 0.79 -42.42 -70.49
N ILE A 10 1.26 -42.70 -69.27
CA ILE A 10 0.61 -42.19 -68.06
C ILE A 10 0.97 -40.71 -67.92
N ILE A 11 0.22 -39.87 -68.62
CA ILE A 11 0.27 -38.42 -68.45
C ILE A 11 -0.61 -38.10 -67.25
N THR A 12 0.01 -37.77 -66.11
CA THR A 12 -0.75 -37.19 -65.00
C THR A 12 -0.86 -35.69 -65.23
N SER A 13 -1.96 -35.27 -65.86
CA SER A 13 -2.31 -33.86 -65.98
C SER A 13 -3.04 -33.40 -64.71
N THR A 14 -2.38 -32.58 -63.90
CA THR A 14 -3.01 -32.00 -62.69
C THR A 14 -3.27 -30.51 -62.90
N LEU A 15 -4.51 -30.13 -62.65
CA LEU A 15 -5.03 -28.78 -62.79
C LEU A 15 -4.96 -28.08 -61.42
N ILE A 16 -4.10 -27.08 -61.28
CA ILE A 16 -3.87 -26.39 -60.01
C ILE A 16 -4.30 -24.92 -60.15
N PHE A 17 -5.29 -24.52 -59.36
CA PHE A 17 -5.74 -23.12 -59.26
C PHE A 17 -4.91 -22.39 -58.21
N MET A 18 -4.11 -21.39 -58.61
CA MET A 18 -3.32 -20.58 -57.68
C MET A 18 -4.05 -19.31 -57.20
N THR A 19 -4.93 -18.75 -58.03
CA THR A 19 -5.82 -17.62 -57.72
C THR A 19 -7.09 -17.78 -58.58
N PRO A 20 -8.22 -17.08 -58.34
CA PRO A 20 -9.44 -17.26 -59.15
C PRO A 20 -9.32 -16.79 -60.62
N SER A 21 -8.12 -16.57 -61.15
CA SER A 21 -7.90 -15.87 -62.42
C SER A 21 -6.82 -16.45 -63.32
N ASP A 22 -5.90 -17.26 -62.80
CA ASP A 22 -4.84 -17.89 -63.60
C ASP A 22 -4.93 -19.41 -63.51
N LEU A 23 -4.79 -20.08 -64.67
CA LEU A 23 -4.95 -21.51 -64.83
C LEU A 23 -3.62 -22.13 -65.27
N LEU A 24 -3.05 -22.96 -64.40
CA LEU A 24 -1.81 -23.70 -64.63
C LEU A 24 -2.14 -25.14 -64.99
N LEU A 25 -1.74 -25.55 -66.18
CA LEU A 25 -1.78 -26.93 -66.63
C LEU A 25 -0.37 -27.50 -66.53
N MET A 26 -0.19 -28.44 -65.61
CA MET A 26 1.03 -29.22 -65.47
C MET A 26 0.80 -30.61 -66.03
N SER A 27 1.57 -30.96 -67.05
CA SER A 27 1.69 -32.32 -67.57
C SER A 27 3.08 -32.84 -67.29
N SER A 28 3.16 -33.98 -66.61
CA SER A 28 4.43 -34.67 -66.36
C SER A 28 4.45 -36.00 -67.11
N SER A 29 5.55 -36.26 -67.79
CA SER A 29 5.82 -37.49 -68.53
C SER A 29 7.20 -38.03 -68.15
N LEU A 30 7.30 -39.35 -67.99
CA LEU A 30 8.56 -40.01 -67.66
C LEU A 30 9.22 -40.49 -68.95
N VAL A 31 10.39 -39.95 -69.26
CA VAL A 31 11.19 -40.34 -70.43
C VAL A 31 12.61 -40.63 -69.95
N ASP A 32 13.12 -41.83 -70.22
CA ASP A 32 14.46 -42.31 -69.85
C ASP A 32 14.86 -42.01 -68.38
N ASP A 33 14.00 -42.45 -67.43
CA ASP A 33 14.17 -42.34 -65.97
C ASP A 33 14.22 -40.91 -65.38
N PHE A 34 13.96 -39.86 -66.16
CA PHE A 34 13.74 -38.49 -65.66
C PHE A 34 12.29 -38.04 -65.89
N TRP A 35 11.73 -37.30 -64.92
CA TRP A 35 10.40 -36.70 -65.04
C TRP A 35 10.51 -35.34 -65.72
N GLU A 36 10.05 -35.24 -66.97
CA GLU A 36 9.91 -33.97 -67.66
C GLU A 36 8.55 -33.36 -67.33
N VAL A 37 8.55 -32.12 -66.84
CA VAL A 37 7.34 -31.44 -66.36
C VAL A 37 7.15 -30.17 -67.17
N VAL A 38 6.16 -30.19 -68.06
CA VAL A 38 5.78 -29.05 -68.88
C VAL A 38 4.67 -28.28 -68.17
N VAL A 39 4.90 -26.98 -67.97
CA VAL A 39 3.98 -26.07 -67.29
C VAL A 39 3.47 -25.05 -68.31
N GLU A 40 2.22 -25.19 -68.75
CA GLU A 40 1.56 -24.17 -69.57
C GLU A 40 0.69 -23.25 -68.71
N ILE A 41 0.93 -21.94 -68.85
CA ILE A 41 0.17 -20.90 -68.16
C ILE A 41 -0.84 -20.31 -69.13
N GLN A 42 -2.11 -20.65 -68.98
CA GLN A 42 -3.18 -20.03 -69.75
C GLN A 42 -3.76 -18.84 -68.98
N ARG A 43 -3.61 -17.64 -69.56
CA ARG A 43 -4.21 -16.39 -69.07
C ARG A 43 -5.35 -15.97 -69.99
N PRO A 44 -6.60 -16.40 -69.74
CA PRO A 44 -7.73 -15.95 -70.53
C PRO A 44 -7.90 -14.43 -70.40
N PRO A 45 -8.30 -13.70 -71.47
CA PRO A 45 -8.45 -12.25 -71.44
C PRO A 45 -9.62 -11.87 -70.52
N GLN A 46 -9.31 -11.42 -69.30
CA GLN A 46 -10.33 -10.93 -68.37
C GLN A 46 -10.85 -9.55 -68.77
N ARG A 47 -12.17 -9.45 -68.94
CA ARG A 47 -12.86 -8.15 -68.91
C ARG A 47 -13.08 -7.74 -67.46
N LYS A 48 -12.50 -6.61 -67.04
CA LYS A 48 -12.76 -6.05 -65.71
C LYS A 48 -14.26 -5.78 -65.55
N PRO A 49 -14.91 -6.21 -64.44
CA PRO A 49 -16.30 -5.85 -64.18
C PRO A 49 -16.40 -4.33 -64.01
N PHE A 50 -17.40 -3.70 -64.63
CA PHE A 50 -17.61 -2.27 -64.52
C PHE A 50 -18.15 -1.93 -63.11
N LEU A 51 -17.33 -1.31 -62.28
CA LEU A 51 -17.64 -0.96 -60.88
C LEU A 51 -18.27 0.43 -60.73
N GLY A 52 -18.79 0.99 -61.82
CA GLY A 52 -19.28 2.37 -61.88
C GLY A 52 -18.19 3.40 -62.23
N GLY A 53 -18.61 4.65 -62.39
CA GLY A 53 -17.75 5.77 -62.75
C GLY A 53 -18.54 7.05 -62.99
N TYR A 54 -17.85 8.14 -63.27
CA TYR A 54 -18.48 9.42 -63.60
C TYR A 54 -17.83 10.06 -64.83
N LYS A 55 -18.64 10.80 -65.58
CA LYS A 55 -18.21 11.52 -66.78
C LYS A 55 -18.15 13.01 -66.49
N HIS A 56 -17.00 13.61 -66.73
CA HIS A 56 -16.84 15.06 -66.57
C HIS A 56 -17.68 15.78 -67.65
N ARG A 57 -18.58 16.67 -67.24
CA ARG A 57 -19.61 17.24 -68.14
C ARG A 57 -19.03 18.11 -69.26
N LEU A 58 -17.94 18.85 -68.98
CA LEU A 58 -17.38 19.80 -69.95
C LEU A 58 -16.33 19.17 -70.88
N THR A 59 -15.51 18.25 -70.37
CA THR A 59 -14.43 17.62 -71.17
C THR A 59 -14.81 16.26 -71.73
N GLY A 60 -15.94 15.69 -71.29
CA GLY A 60 -16.42 14.38 -71.73
C GLY A 60 -15.58 13.19 -71.24
N ALA A 61 -14.50 13.42 -70.48
CA ALA A 61 -13.65 12.36 -69.97
C ALA A 61 -14.41 11.45 -68.99
N VAL A 62 -14.29 10.13 -69.16
CA VAL A 62 -14.96 9.12 -68.33
C VAL A 62 -13.95 8.54 -67.35
N TYR A 63 -14.24 8.67 -66.05
CA TYR A 63 -13.44 8.13 -64.97
C TYR A 63 -14.13 6.90 -64.39
N HIS A 64 -13.43 5.76 -64.41
CA HIS A 64 -13.93 4.51 -63.85
C HIS A 64 -13.46 4.34 -62.41
N HIS A 65 -14.31 3.80 -61.54
CA HIS A 65 -13.90 3.41 -60.19
C HIS A 65 -12.98 2.18 -60.27
N ALA A 66 -11.82 2.27 -59.63
CA ALA A 66 -10.89 1.16 -59.51
C ALA A 66 -11.00 0.55 -58.10
N SER A 67 -11.08 -0.78 -58.02
CA SER A 67 -10.81 -1.51 -56.78
C SER A 67 -9.40 -2.10 -56.84
N THR A 68 -8.66 -2.03 -55.74
CA THR A 68 -7.37 -2.71 -55.57
C THR A 68 -7.60 -4.04 -54.86
N GLN A 69 -7.20 -5.14 -55.48
CA GLN A 69 -7.37 -6.50 -54.93
C GLN A 69 -6.34 -6.85 -53.84
N THR A 70 -5.30 -6.03 -53.67
CA THR A 70 -4.29 -6.25 -52.63
C THR A 70 -4.72 -5.61 -51.31
N LEU A 71 -4.88 -6.43 -50.27
CA LEU A 71 -4.99 -5.96 -48.88
C LEU A 71 -3.73 -5.14 -48.55
N HIS A 72 -3.92 -3.97 -47.94
CA HIS A 72 -2.80 -3.13 -47.50
C HIS A 72 -1.91 -3.89 -46.50
N ARG A 73 -0.58 -3.71 -46.60
CA ARG A 73 0.34 -4.16 -45.54
C ARG A 73 -0.03 -3.43 -44.24
N ARG A 74 -0.31 -4.19 -43.16
CA ARG A 74 -0.47 -3.61 -41.81
C ARG A 74 0.83 -2.89 -41.45
N ARG A 75 0.71 -1.64 -41.01
CA ARG A 75 1.85 -0.89 -40.48
C ARG A 75 2.21 -1.47 -39.11
N PRO A 76 3.51 -1.53 -38.74
CA PRO A 76 3.89 -1.89 -37.38
C PRO A 76 3.28 -0.89 -36.39
N ASP A 77 2.83 -1.41 -35.25
CA ASP A 77 2.21 -0.59 -34.21
C ASP A 77 3.20 0.46 -33.72
N ARG A 78 2.77 1.73 -33.72
CA ARG A 78 3.57 2.84 -33.22
C ARG A 78 3.53 2.81 -31.70
N VAL A 79 4.70 2.85 -31.06
CA VAL A 79 4.87 2.87 -29.58
C VAL A 79 4.32 4.17 -28.96
N VAL A 80 4.11 5.22 -29.75
CA VAL A 80 3.57 6.50 -29.30
C VAL A 80 2.08 6.58 -29.64
N GLU A 81 1.24 6.80 -28.63
CA GLU A 81 -0.19 7.05 -28.80
C GLU A 81 -0.42 8.32 -29.63
N VAL A 82 -1.11 8.17 -30.76
CA VAL A 82 -1.54 9.29 -31.61
C VAL A 82 -3.05 9.40 -31.52
N PHE A 83 -3.55 10.50 -30.96
CA PHE A 83 -4.98 10.76 -30.88
C PHE A 83 -5.52 11.18 -32.26
N SER A 84 -6.48 10.41 -32.77
CA SER A 84 -7.28 10.80 -33.93
C SER A 84 -8.76 10.78 -33.58
N ARG A 85 -9.55 11.66 -34.19
CA ARG A 85 -11.01 11.67 -34.05
C ARG A 85 -11.62 11.01 -35.29
N GLY A 86 -12.42 9.97 -35.08
CA GLY A 86 -13.18 9.34 -36.16
C GLY A 86 -14.37 10.20 -36.56
N ALA A 87 -14.59 10.37 -37.86
CA ALA A 87 -15.80 11.02 -38.39
C ALA A 87 -16.96 10.01 -38.43
N GLN A 88 -18.10 10.39 -37.85
CA GLN A 88 -19.33 9.57 -37.83
C GLN A 88 -20.02 9.64 -39.21
N THR A 89 -20.06 8.53 -39.95
CA THR A 89 -20.84 8.44 -41.19
C THR A 89 -22.23 7.86 -40.92
N VAL A 90 -23.27 8.65 -41.20
CA VAL A 90 -24.67 8.19 -41.19
C VAL A 90 -25.03 7.69 -42.59
N LYS A 91 -25.61 6.49 -42.69
CA LYS A 91 -26.16 5.95 -43.94
C LYS A 91 -27.66 6.25 -43.98
N GLN A 92 -28.11 7.05 -44.94
CA GLN A 92 -29.54 7.16 -45.27
C GLN A 92 -29.77 6.64 -46.68
N ALA A 93 -30.80 5.81 -46.85
CA ALA A 93 -31.29 5.40 -48.15
C ALA A 93 -32.47 6.31 -48.54
N GLN A 94 -32.41 6.88 -49.75
CA GLN A 94 -33.54 7.63 -50.31
C GLN A 94 -34.22 6.79 -51.40
N PRO A 95 -35.53 6.53 -51.30
CA PRO A 95 -36.26 5.91 -52.39
C PRO A 95 -36.43 6.91 -53.55
N CYS A 96 -36.28 6.43 -54.79
CA CYS A 96 -36.64 7.17 -56.01
C CYS A 96 -38.07 6.80 -56.42
N GLY A 97 -38.84 7.78 -56.90
CA GLY A 97 -40.19 7.54 -57.42
C GLY A 97 -40.16 6.72 -58.70
N SER A 98 -41.05 5.73 -58.80
CA SER A 98 -41.25 4.92 -60.00
C SER A 98 -42.57 5.31 -60.65
N ASP A 99 -42.52 5.84 -61.86
CA ASP A 99 -43.72 6.24 -62.61
C ASP A 99 -44.33 5.04 -63.34
N VAL A 100 -45.61 4.79 -63.10
CA VAL A 100 -46.41 3.78 -63.81
C VAL A 100 -47.51 4.49 -64.60
N ARG A 101 -47.68 4.13 -65.87
CA ARG A 101 -48.70 4.72 -66.77
C ARG A 101 -49.62 3.62 -67.30
N THR A 102 -50.91 3.92 -67.37
CA THR A 102 -51.93 3.01 -67.90
C THR A 102 -52.71 3.73 -69.00
N GLN A 103 -52.92 3.07 -70.14
CA GLN A 103 -53.71 3.58 -71.26
C GLN A 103 -54.92 2.68 -71.49
N MET A 104 -56.11 3.27 -71.64
CA MET A 104 -57.35 2.53 -71.89
C MET A 104 -57.54 2.28 -73.39
N THR A 105 -58.03 1.10 -73.74
CA THR A 105 -58.47 0.80 -75.12
C THR A 105 -59.80 1.50 -75.40
N GLY A 106 -59.87 2.20 -76.54
CA GLY A 106 -61.07 2.94 -76.98
C GLY A 106 -61.17 2.93 -78.51
N MET A 107 -62.34 3.29 -79.05
CA MET A 107 -62.50 3.35 -80.52
C MET A 107 -61.54 4.39 -81.10
N GLY A 108 -60.55 3.94 -81.89
CA GLY A 108 -59.48 4.76 -82.46
C GLY A 108 -58.13 4.74 -81.72
N SER A 109 -58.01 4.05 -80.58
CA SER A 109 -56.76 3.91 -79.81
C SER A 109 -56.51 2.44 -79.44
N TYR A 110 -55.48 1.84 -80.04
CA TYR A 110 -55.07 0.45 -79.78
C TYR A 110 -53.95 0.37 -78.75
N VAL A 111 -54.11 -0.50 -77.73
CA VAL A 111 -53.09 -0.83 -76.74
C VAL A 111 -52.90 -2.35 -76.74
N SER A 112 -51.66 -2.81 -76.78
CA SER A 112 -51.34 -4.24 -76.88
C SER A 112 -51.49 -4.96 -75.53
N CYS A 113 -52.35 -5.97 -75.46
CA CYS A 113 -52.54 -6.79 -74.25
C CYS A 113 -51.63 -8.03 -74.16
N ALA A 114 -50.61 -8.14 -75.02
CA ALA A 114 -49.80 -9.36 -75.15
C ALA A 114 -48.97 -9.71 -73.90
N ASN A 115 -48.57 -8.69 -73.12
CA ASN A 115 -47.78 -8.87 -71.89
C ASN A 115 -48.64 -8.79 -70.62
N ASP A 116 -49.96 -8.67 -70.76
CA ASP A 116 -50.87 -8.50 -69.63
C ASP A 116 -51.13 -9.84 -68.93
N LYS A 117 -51.39 -9.78 -67.61
CA LYS A 117 -51.71 -10.95 -66.79
C LYS A 117 -53.14 -10.87 -66.30
N VAL A 118 -53.94 -11.88 -66.61
CA VAL A 118 -55.29 -12.02 -66.05
C VAL A 118 -55.17 -12.58 -64.64
N LEU A 119 -55.66 -11.85 -63.63
CA LEU A 119 -55.62 -12.24 -62.24
C LEU A 119 -57.04 -12.57 -61.74
N ILE A 120 -57.18 -13.69 -61.04
CA ILE A 120 -58.42 -14.06 -60.33
C ILE A 120 -58.40 -13.35 -58.98
N PRO A 121 -59.45 -12.58 -58.59
CA PRO A 121 -59.46 -11.87 -57.32
C PRO A 121 -59.45 -12.86 -56.15
N GLY A 122 -58.52 -12.64 -55.21
CA GLY A 122 -58.49 -13.35 -53.94
C GLY A 122 -59.52 -12.81 -52.94
N LYS A 123 -59.51 -13.35 -51.72
CA LYS A 123 -60.34 -12.81 -50.62
C LYS A 123 -59.94 -11.36 -50.33
N TYR A 124 -60.88 -10.43 -50.49
CA TYR A 124 -60.68 -9.04 -50.11
C TYR A 124 -60.76 -8.90 -48.58
N THR A 125 -59.75 -8.28 -47.97
CA THR A 125 -59.80 -7.93 -46.55
C THR A 125 -60.35 -6.51 -46.41
N THR A 126 -61.44 -6.37 -45.67
CA THR A 126 -61.95 -5.04 -45.31
C THR A 126 -60.93 -4.28 -44.46
N ALA A 127 -60.98 -2.94 -44.50
CA ALA A 127 -60.07 -2.12 -43.72
C ALA A 127 -60.18 -2.40 -42.20
N ALA A 128 -61.39 -2.62 -41.70
CA ALA A 128 -61.65 -2.98 -40.30
C ALA A 128 -60.95 -4.28 -39.90
N GLU A 129 -61.13 -5.37 -40.67
CA GLU A 129 -60.44 -6.64 -40.42
C GLU A 129 -58.91 -6.52 -40.45
N TYR A 130 -58.38 -5.68 -41.34
CA TYR A 130 -56.95 -5.41 -41.41
C TYR A 130 -56.44 -4.70 -40.15
N TYR A 131 -57.15 -3.67 -39.67
CA TYR A 131 -56.81 -2.96 -38.45
C TYR A 131 -56.94 -3.86 -37.21
N ASP A 132 -57.97 -4.70 -37.12
CA ASP A 132 -58.15 -5.63 -36.00
C ASP A 132 -57.04 -6.67 -35.94
N ARG A 133 -56.62 -7.23 -37.09
CA ARG A 133 -55.48 -8.14 -37.15
C ARG A 133 -54.18 -7.47 -36.71
N ARG A 134 -53.96 -6.22 -37.12
CA ARG A 134 -52.79 -5.43 -36.68
C ARG A 134 -52.85 -5.13 -35.19
N LEU A 135 -54.00 -4.71 -34.67
CA LEU A 135 -54.17 -4.42 -33.24
C LEU A 135 -53.87 -5.66 -32.39
N ASN A 136 -54.43 -6.81 -32.76
CA ASN A 136 -54.15 -8.08 -32.08
C ASN A 136 -52.66 -8.49 -32.15
N ALA A 137 -52.02 -8.28 -33.29
CA ALA A 137 -50.58 -8.51 -33.42
C ALA A 137 -49.76 -7.55 -32.55
N VAL A 138 -50.13 -6.27 -32.50
CA VAL A 138 -49.48 -5.25 -31.66
C VAL A 138 -49.65 -5.58 -30.18
N ILE A 139 -50.84 -5.98 -29.72
CA ILE A 139 -51.09 -6.37 -28.33
C ILE A 139 -50.19 -7.56 -27.94
N ARG A 140 -50.08 -8.57 -28.81
CA ARG A 140 -49.18 -9.72 -28.59
C ARG A 140 -47.72 -9.29 -28.51
N LEU A 141 -47.26 -8.46 -29.44
CA LEU A 141 -45.90 -7.93 -29.41
C LEU A 141 -45.63 -7.13 -28.13
N GLN A 142 -46.54 -6.26 -27.75
CA GLN A 142 -46.44 -5.48 -26.50
C GLN A 142 -46.37 -6.39 -25.27
N ALA A 143 -47.18 -7.45 -25.21
CA ALA A 143 -47.14 -8.40 -24.10
C ALA A 143 -45.79 -9.12 -24.00
N VAL A 144 -45.25 -9.57 -25.13
CA VAL A 144 -43.92 -10.22 -25.19
C VAL A 144 -42.82 -9.24 -24.80
N VAL A 145 -42.86 -8.00 -25.31
CA VAL A 145 -41.87 -6.96 -24.99
C VAL A 145 -41.91 -6.58 -23.51
N ARG A 146 -43.11 -6.42 -22.91
CA ARG A 146 -43.25 -6.19 -21.46
C ARG A 146 -42.63 -7.34 -20.65
N GLY A 147 -42.88 -8.58 -21.05
CA GLY A 147 -42.28 -9.75 -20.42
C GLY A 147 -40.76 -9.81 -20.57
N TRP A 148 -40.22 -9.42 -21.73
CA TRP A 148 -38.78 -9.34 -21.97
C TRP A 148 -38.11 -8.26 -21.10
N LEU A 149 -38.68 -7.05 -21.06
CA LEU A 149 -38.19 -5.96 -20.19
C LEU A 149 -38.20 -6.36 -18.71
N ALA A 150 -39.25 -7.05 -18.24
CA ALA A 150 -39.32 -7.55 -16.87
C ALA A 150 -38.22 -8.59 -16.58
N LYS A 151 -37.92 -9.49 -17.53
CA LYS A 151 -36.83 -10.47 -17.38
C LYS A 151 -35.46 -9.78 -17.35
N GLU A 152 -35.25 -8.76 -18.17
CA GLU A 152 -34.02 -7.97 -18.17
C GLU A 152 -33.83 -7.24 -16.83
N ALA A 153 -34.87 -6.59 -16.32
CA ALA A 153 -34.85 -5.93 -15.01
C ALA A 153 -34.54 -6.92 -13.87
N VAL A 154 -35.18 -8.09 -13.86
CA VAL A 154 -34.88 -9.16 -12.89
C VAL A 154 -33.44 -9.68 -13.05
N GLY A 155 -32.92 -9.74 -14.28
CA GLY A 155 -31.53 -10.08 -14.56
C GLY A 155 -30.55 -9.13 -13.87
N ILE A 156 -30.79 -7.82 -13.98
CA ILE A 156 -30.00 -6.78 -13.30
C ILE A 156 -30.07 -6.96 -11.78
N LEU A 157 -31.29 -7.11 -11.22
CA LEU A 157 -31.47 -7.31 -9.77
C LEU A 157 -30.78 -8.57 -9.24
N ARG A 158 -30.75 -9.67 -10.02
CA ARG A 158 -30.00 -10.88 -9.67
C ARG A 158 -28.50 -10.60 -9.62
N GLN A 159 -27.95 -9.89 -10.60
CA GLN A 159 -26.53 -9.51 -10.59
C GLN A 159 -26.18 -8.64 -9.38
N GLU A 160 -27.03 -7.67 -9.03
CA GLU A 160 -26.84 -6.83 -7.85
C GLU A 160 -26.91 -7.63 -6.55
N ARG A 161 -27.88 -8.54 -6.42
CA ARG A 161 -27.97 -9.47 -5.30
C ARG A 161 -26.70 -10.31 -5.18
N ASP A 162 -26.24 -10.92 -6.28
CA ASP A 162 -25.09 -11.81 -6.28
C ASP A 162 -23.80 -11.04 -5.96
N ARG A 163 -23.64 -9.80 -6.48
CA ARG A 163 -22.57 -8.89 -6.08
C ARG A 163 -22.61 -8.58 -4.58
N ARG A 164 -23.79 -8.33 -4.03
CA ARG A 164 -23.97 -8.02 -2.61
C ARG A 164 -23.68 -9.23 -1.72
N LEU A 165 -24.11 -10.42 -2.11
CA LEU A 165 -23.79 -11.67 -1.41
C LEU A 165 -22.29 -11.94 -1.45
N ALA A 166 -21.64 -11.82 -2.61
CA ALA A 166 -20.19 -11.99 -2.74
C ALA A 166 -19.41 -10.98 -1.88
N TRP A 167 -19.90 -9.73 -1.79
CA TRP A 167 -19.32 -8.72 -0.91
C TRP A 167 -19.47 -9.09 0.57
N LEU A 168 -20.64 -9.58 1.00
CA LEU A 168 -20.87 -10.04 2.37
C LEU A 168 -19.96 -11.23 2.72
N ASP A 169 -19.86 -12.22 1.83
CA ASP A 169 -18.97 -13.38 2.00
C ASP A 169 -17.51 -12.95 2.14
N LEU A 170 -17.06 -11.99 1.32
CA LEU A 170 -15.70 -11.44 1.41
C LEU A 170 -15.47 -10.71 2.74
N GLN A 171 -16.43 -9.93 3.21
CA GLN A 171 -16.35 -9.25 4.50
C GLN A 171 -16.30 -10.24 5.66
N GLU A 172 -17.12 -11.30 5.63
CA GLU A 172 -17.07 -12.36 6.64
C GLU A 172 -15.73 -13.10 6.64
N ARG A 173 -15.18 -13.40 5.46
CA ARG A 173 -13.84 -14.00 5.34
C ARG A 173 -12.77 -13.09 5.91
N ARG A 174 -12.78 -11.79 5.57
CA ARG A 174 -11.86 -10.80 6.15
C ARG A 174 -11.96 -10.75 7.67
N ARG A 175 -13.17 -10.68 8.22
CA ARG A 175 -13.39 -10.70 9.69
C ARG A 175 -12.90 -11.98 10.34
N LYS A 176 -13.05 -13.14 9.68
CA LYS A 176 -12.52 -14.42 10.18
C LYS A 176 -10.99 -14.44 10.14
N GLN A 177 -10.39 -14.01 9.03
CA GLN A 177 -8.93 -13.88 8.87
C GLN A 177 -8.33 -12.92 9.90
N GLU A 178 -8.90 -11.72 10.06
CA GLU A 178 -8.46 -10.75 11.08
C GLU A 178 -8.54 -11.33 12.50
N LYS A 179 -9.59 -12.10 12.82
CA LYS A 179 -9.70 -12.80 14.12
C LYS A 179 -8.65 -13.91 14.28
N GLU A 180 -8.40 -14.69 13.22
CA GLU A 180 -7.38 -15.73 13.21
C GLU A 180 -5.98 -15.14 13.38
N GLU A 181 -5.66 -14.07 12.65
CA GLU A 181 -4.41 -13.30 12.79
C GLU A 181 -4.26 -12.73 14.21
N GLN A 182 -5.32 -12.15 14.79
CA GLN A 182 -5.29 -11.68 16.18
C GLN A 182 -5.04 -12.81 17.19
N LEU A 183 -5.61 -14.00 16.97
CA LEU A 183 -5.40 -15.17 17.82
C LEU A 183 -3.98 -15.71 17.66
N GLU A 184 -3.45 -15.75 16.43
CA GLU A 184 -2.06 -16.09 16.15
C GLU A 184 -1.09 -15.11 16.80
N ASP A 185 -1.27 -13.82 16.62
CA ASP A 185 -0.44 -12.79 17.23
C ASP A 185 -0.48 -12.86 18.75
N ARG A 186 -1.66 -13.14 19.34
CA ARG A 186 -1.77 -13.38 20.78
C ARG A 186 -0.94 -14.60 21.18
N ARG A 187 -1.05 -15.72 20.46
CA ARG A 187 -0.23 -16.92 20.72
C ARG A 187 1.26 -16.63 20.59
N ARG A 188 1.67 -15.91 19.55
CA ARG A 188 3.07 -15.50 19.33
C ARG A 188 3.59 -14.66 20.50
N ARG A 189 2.82 -13.66 20.95
CA ARG A 189 3.15 -12.81 22.11
C ARG A 189 3.30 -13.60 23.42
N TRP A 190 2.47 -14.61 23.64
CA TRP A 190 2.59 -15.50 24.81
C TRP A 190 3.81 -16.43 24.74
N LEU A 191 4.10 -16.97 23.55
CA LEU A 191 5.22 -17.89 23.39
C LEU A 191 6.57 -17.16 23.49
N ASN A 192 6.68 -15.99 22.86
CA ASN A 192 7.89 -15.20 22.78
C ASN A 192 7.59 -13.69 22.97
N PRO A 193 7.67 -13.15 24.20
CA PRO A 193 7.46 -11.73 24.45
C PRO A 193 8.60 -10.91 23.84
N GLN A 194 8.27 -9.99 22.92
CA GLN A 194 9.24 -9.16 22.21
C GLN A 194 9.01 -7.66 22.41
N ARG A 195 7.97 -7.28 23.15
CA ARG A 195 7.66 -5.90 23.50
C ARG A 195 7.52 -5.77 25.01
N ARG A 196 7.75 -4.57 25.52
CA ARG A 196 7.50 -4.24 26.94
C ARG A 196 6.04 -4.52 27.33
N GLU A 197 5.10 -4.25 26.43
CA GLU A 197 3.68 -4.59 26.61
C GLU A 197 3.47 -6.09 26.82
N ASP A 198 4.20 -6.94 26.09
CA ASP A 198 4.04 -8.40 26.20
C ASP A 198 4.47 -8.88 27.58
N PHE A 199 5.59 -8.38 28.11
CA PHE A 199 6.02 -8.68 29.48
C PHE A 199 4.98 -8.21 30.51
N SER A 200 4.37 -7.04 30.30
CA SER A 200 3.30 -6.55 31.17
C SER A 200 2.09 -7.49 31.21
N LEU A 201 1.72 -8.12 30.07
CA LEU A 201 0.65 -9.12 30.01
C LEU A 201 1.00 -10.37 30.83
N HIS A 202 2.26 -10.82 30.79
CA HIS A 202 2.73 -11.96 31.57
C HIS A 202 2.71 -11.66 33.08
N TYR A 203 3.18 -10.48 33.50
CA TYR A 203 3.11 -10.07 34.91
C TYR A 203 1.68 -9.89 35.39
N ASN A 204 0.79 -9.34 34.56
CA ASN A 204 -0.64 -9.23 34.88
C ASN A 204 -1.29 -10.62 35.03
N ALA A 205 -0.92 -11.59 34.19
CA ALA A 205 -1.39 -12.96 34.34
C ALA A 205 -0.82 -13.65 35.58
N LEU A 206 0.44 -13.42 35.94
CA LEU A 206 1.01 -13.86 37.21
C LEU A 206 0.25 -13.26 38.40
N LYS A 207 -0.05 -11.95 38.37
CA LYS A 207 -0.87 -11.31 39.41
C LYS A 207 -2.28 -11.92 39.51
N SER A 208 -2.83 -12.42 38.41
CA SER A 208 -4.11 -13.13 38.45
C SER A 208 -4.02 -14.50 39.14
N LYS A 209 -2.83 -15.12 39.21
CA LYS A 209 -2.58 -16.39 39.92
C LYS A 209 -2.62 -16.27 41.45
N THR A 210 -2.60 -15.06 42.01
CA THR A 210 -2.92 -14.81 43.44
C THR A 210 -4.30 -15.35 43.82
N ARG A 211 -5.22 -15.51 42.86
CA ARG A 211 -6.50 -16.22 43.07
C ARG A 211 -6.33 -17.71 43.40
N GLY A 212 -5.24 -18.33 42.98
CA GLY A 212 -4.85 -19.70 43.30
C GLY A 212 -4.50 -19.87 44.77
N GLU A 213 -3.79 -18.90 45.35
CA GLU A 213 -3.51 -18.87 46.79
C GLU A 213 -4.80 -18.82 47.61
N LEU A 214 -5.75 -17.97 47.21
CA LEU A 214 -7.06 -17.88 47.85
C LEU A 214 -7.80 -19.22 47.83
N LYS A 215 -7.74 -19.95 46.70
CA LYS A 215 -8.34 -21.30 46.58
C LYS A 215 -7.68 -22.32 47.49
N ILE A 216 -6.35 -22.28 47.63
CA ILE A 216 -5.59 -23.19 48.52
C ILE A 216 -5.93 -22.87 49.99
N ASN A 217 -5.96 -21.58 50.34
CA ASN A 217 -6.30 -21.11 51.68
C ASN A 217 -7.73 -21.48 52.10
N ALA A 218 -8.67 -21.56 51.15
CA ALA A 218 -10.04 -21.96 51.42
C ALA A 218 -10.21 -23.49 51.62
N LYS A 219 -9.38 -24.32 50.95
CA LYS A 219 -9.55 -25.78 50.93
C LYS A 219 -8.69 -26.53 51.96
N LEU A 220 -7.46 -26.09 52.17
CA LEU A 220 -6.46 -26.83 52.94
C LEU A 220 -6.09 -26.07 54.21
N LYS A 221 -5.72 -26.80 55.27
CA LYS A 221 -5.26 -26.25 56.56
C LYS A 221 -3.97 -26.92 57.00
N GLY A 222 -3.24 -26.31 57.95
CA GLY A 222 -2.05 -26.91 58.55
C GLY A 222 -0.88 -27.13 57.58
N ALA A 223 -0.21 -28.29 57.70
CA ALA A 223 0.99 -28.62 56.93
C ALA A 223 0.72 -28.81 55.43
N GLU A 224 -0.41 -29.41 55.06
CA GLU A 224 -0.81 -29.63 53.66
C GLU A 224 -0.98 -28.31 52.90
N ARG A 225 -1.56 -27.30 53.56
CA ARG A 225 -1.68 -25.95 53.00
C ARG A 225 -0.30 -25.35 52.72
N LYS A 226 0.63 -25.46 53.67
CA LYS A 226 1.99 -24.92 53.51
C LYS A 226 2.72 -25.60 52.36
N ALA A 227 2.63 -26.93 52.25
CA ALA A 227 3.21 -27.68 51.14
C ALA A 227 2.62 -27.26 49.78
N ALA A 228 1.29 -27.11 49.69
CA ALA A 228 0.61 -26.67 48.48
C ALA A 228 0.98 -25.22 48.07
N LEU A 229 1.10 -24.31 49.04
CA LEU A 229 1.55 -22.94 48.78
C LEU A 229 3.02 -22.92 48.33
N CYS A 230 3.90 -23.72 48.94
CA CYS A 230 5.29 -23.84 48.49
C CYS A 230 5.38 -24.38 47.05
N ALA A 231 4.54 -25.35 46.68
CA ALA A 231 4.49 -25.86 45.30
C ALA A 231 4.04 -24.78 44.30
N LEU A 232 3.00 -24.02 44.64
CA LEU A 232 2.54 -22.88 43.82
C LEU A 232 3.64 -21.81 43.71
N PHE A 233 4.29 -21.47 44.83
CA PHE A 233 5.36 -20.49 44.87
C PHE A 233 6.56 -20.91 44.02
N HIS A 234 6.96 -22.18 44.05
CA HIS A 234 8.02 -22.68 43.17
C HIS A 234 7.67 -22.53 41.68
N GLN A 235 6.42 -22.84 41.30
CA GLN A 235 5.96 -22.62 39.92
C GLN A 235 6.04 -21.14 39.52
N GLU A 236 5.64 -20.23 40.42
CA GLU A 236 5.73 -18.80 40.18
C GLU A 236 7.16 -18.30 40.06
N LEU A 237 8.07 -18.78 40.92
CA LEU A 237 9.49 -18.47 40.84
C LEU A 237 10.10 -18.95 39.53
N GLU A 238 9.78 -20.15 39.06
CA GLU A 238 10.24 -20.65 37.76
C GLU A 238 9.73 -19.77 36.62
N HIS A 239 8.46 -19.35 36.66
CA HIS A 239 7.92 -18.43 35.67
C HIS A 239 8.61 -17.07 35.71
N ILE A 240 8.83 -16.48 36.88
CA ILE A 240 9.52 -15.19 37.04
C ILE A 240 10.95 -15.29 36.54
N LYS A 241 11.66 -16.38 36.88
CA LYS A 241 13.02 -16.65 36.39
C LYS A 241 13.04 -16.70 34.86
N ASN A 242 12.14 -17.46 34.26
CA ASN A 242 12.05 -17.59 32.80
C ASN A 242 11.71 -16.25 32.12
N LEU A 243 10.82 -15.45 32.72
CA LEU A 243 10.52 -14.09 32.24
C LEU A 243 11.72 -13.16 32.36
N GLY A 244 12.44 -13.20 33.48
CA GLY A 244 13.66 -12.42 33.70
C GLY A 244 14.73 -12.73 32.66
N CYS A 245 15.00 -14.01 32.38
CA CYS A 245 15.92 -14.41 31.33
C CYS A 245 15.49 -13.89 29.94
N ARG A 246 14.20 -13.97 29.62
CA ARG A 246 13.66 -13.42 28.36
C ARG A 246 13.75 -11.91 28.29
N GLN A 247 13.57 -11.22 29.42
CA GLN A 247 13.68 -9.76 29.49
C GLN A 247 15.12 -9.31 29.24
N ILE A 248 16.11 -9.98 29.82
CA ILE A 248 17.53 -9.69 29.58
C ILE A 248 17.86 -9.86 28.09
N LEU A 249 17.48 -11.00 27.49
CA LEU A 249 17.69 -11.25 26.06
C LEU A 249 16.96 -10.21 25.17
N PHE A 250 15.75 -9.81 25.58
CA PHE A 250 14.99 -8.77 24.89
C PHE A 250 15.69 -7.41 24.98
N GLU A 251 16.19 -7.03 26.15
CA GLU A 251 16.91 -5.79 26.36
C GLU A 251 18.18 -5.74 25.51
N GLU A 252 18.99 -6.80 25.51
CA GLU A 252 20.17 -6.95 24.63
C GLU A 252 19.80 -6.80 23.15
N THR A 253 18.81 -7.57 22.68
CA THR A 253 18.36 -7.52 21.28
C THR A 253 17.78 -6.15 20.90
N ASN A 254 17.08 -5.50 21.83
CA ASN A 254 16.47 -4.20 21.62
C ASN A 254 17.53 -3.09 21.63
N GLU A 255 18.57 -3.21 22.45
CA GLU A 255 19.74 -2.33 22.38
C GLU A 255 20.42 -2.44 21.02
N ASP A 256 20.72 -3.65 20.55
CA ASP A 256 21.26 -3.89 19.20
C ASP A 256 20.39 -3.29 18.10
N ARG A 257 19.07 -3.51 18.17
CA ARG A 257 18.11 -2.94 17.23
C ARG A 257 18.09 -1.41 17.30
N CYS A 258 18.12 -0.84 18.49
CA CYS A 258 18.16 0.61 18.70
C CYS A 258 19.46 1.22 18.15
N MET A 259 20.58 0.52 18.31
CA MET A 259 21.87 0.92 17.77
C MET A 259 21.86 0.90 16.24
N ARG A 260 21.41 -0.19 15.61
CA ARG A 260 21.27 -0.25 14.13
C ARG A 260 20.32 0.82 13.61
N ASN A 261 19.16 0.99 14.22
CA ASN A 261 18.21 2.04 13.85
C ASN A 261 18.81 3.45 13.98
N LEU A 262 19.69 3.70 14.95
CA LEU A 262 20.37 4.98 15.10
C LEU A 262 21.36 5.19 13.95
N LEU A 263 22.15 4.18 13.61
CA LEU A 263 23.13 4.25 12.52
C LEU A 263 22.44 4.40 11.15
N GLU A 264 21.36 3.65 10.91
CA GLU A 264 20.54 3.78 9.71
C GLU A 264 19.95 5.18 9.56
N LYS A 265 19.39 5.74 10.65
CA LYS A 265 18.85 7.11 10.64
C LYS A 265 19.94 8.16 10.42
N ALA A 266 21.16 7.93 10.89
CA ALA A 266 22.28 8.83 10.66
C ALA A 266 22.78 8.77 9.20
N ALA A 267 22.75 7.57 8.59
CA ALA A 267 23.18 7.33 7.21
C ALA A 267 22.11 7.62 6.15
N ALA A 268 20.85 7.80 6.56
CA ALA A 268 19.73 8.05 5.66
C ALA A 268 19.85 9.44 4.98
N PRO A 269 19.56 9.52 3.67
CA PRO A 269 19.53 10.79 2.96
C PRO A 269 18.39 11.68 3.46
N HIS A 270 18.51 12.99 3.22
CA HIS A 270 17.42 13.92 3.51
C HIS A 270 16.37 13.86 2.40
N HIS A 271 15.10 13.72 2.79
CA HIS A 271 13.96 13.72 1.88
C HIS A 271 13.10 14.96 2.08
N TRP A 272 12.75 15.64 0.99
CA TRP A 272 11.70 16.66 0.99
C TRP A 272 10.89 16.60 -0.30
N THR A 273 9.67 17.13 -0.24
CA THR A 273 8.79 17.24 -1.41
C THR A 273 9.00 18.58 -2.08
N SER A 274 9.28 18.57 -3.37
CA SER A 274 9.27 19.75 -4.22
C SER A 274 7.85 20.35 -4.31
N ALA A 275 7.73 21.61 -4.71
CA ALA A 275 6.45 22.28 -4.93
C ALA A 275 5.54 21.54 -5.95
N LYS A 276 6.13 20.71 -6.82
CA LYS A 276 5.42 19.86 -7.80
C LYS A 276 5.00 18.49 -7.25
N GLY A 277 5.28 18.18 -5.97
CA GLY A 277 4.96 16.89 -5.33
C GLY A 277 6.00 15.78 -5.51
N GLU A 278 7.09 16.04 -6.22
CA GLU A 278 8.20 15.09 -6.41
C GLU A 278 9.05 14.99 -5.13
N ARG A 279 9.40 13.77 -4.70
CA ARG A 279 10.32 13.54 -3.57
C ARG A 279 11.76 13.64 -4.06
N ILE A 280 12.52 14.59 -3.50
CA ILE A 280 13.94 14.77 -3.78
C ILE A 280 14.73 14.19 -2.61
N GLU A 281 15.76 13.41 -2.91
CA GLU A 281 16.73 12.88 -1.95
C GLU A 281 18.04 13.66 -2.07
N MET A 282 18.65 13.99 -0.94
CA MET A 282 19.95 14.67 -0.92
C MET A 282 20.86 14.08 0.13
N ASP A 283 22.06 13.78 -0.33
CA ASP A 283 23.18 13.39 0.52
C ASP A 283 24.08 14.61 0.78
N THR A 284 24.41 14.79 2.06
CA THR A 284 25.45 15.72 2.51
C THR A 284 26.74 14.96 2.75
N ALA A 285 27.89 15.66 2.80
CA ALA A 285 29.15 15.04 3.22
C ALA A 285 29.02 14.31 4.57
N ASN A 286 28.18 14.84 5.48
CA ASN A 286 27.94 14.24 6.80
C ASN A 286 27.11 12.94 6.72
N THR A 287 26.13 12.84 5.82
CA THR A 287 25.33 11.61 5.64
C THR A 287 26.16 10.53 4.94
N ILE A 288 27.01 10.92 3.99
CA ILE A 288 27.98 10.01 3.36
C ILE A 288 28.97 9.47 4.40
N ARG A 289 29.55 10.35 5.23
CA ARG A 289 30.45 9.92 6.31
C ARG A 289 29.76 8.99 7.32
N ALA A 290 28.52 9.29 7.70
CA ALA A 290 27.75 8.42 8.59
C ALA A 290 27.46 7.04 7.96
N ARG A 291 27.30 6.97 6.63
CA ARG A 291 27.14 5.73 5.87
C ARG A 291 28.42 4.90 5.88
N GLU A 292 29.57 5.51 5.59
CA GLU A 292 30.89 4.87 5.70
C GLU A 292 31.13 4.28 7.09
N LEU A 293 30.85 5.07 8.13
CA LEU A 293 31.03 4.63 9.53
C LEU A 293 30.09 3.48 9.92
N ARG A 294 28.84 3.49 9.43
CA ARG A 294 27.89 2.38 9.64
C ARG A 294 28.39 1.12 8.95
N ASP A 295 28.77 1.22 7.67
CA ASP A 295 29.19 0.06 6.88
C ASP A 295 30.46 -0.56 7.48
N LEU A 296 31.41 0.28 7.90
CA LEU A 296 32.60 -0.16 8.62
C LEU A 296 32.26 -0.82 9.97
N TYR A 297 31.28 -0.30 10.71
CA TYR A 297 30.83 -0.90 11.98
C TYR A 297 30.22 -2.29 11.76
N ASP A 298 29.40 -2.44 10.73
CA ASP A 298 28.80 -3.72 10.36
C ASP A 298 29.88 -4.72 9.97
N ASP A 299 30.93 -4.29 9.26
CA ASP A 299 32.06 -5.15 8.88
C ASP A 299 32.96 -5.54 10.06
N VAL A 300 33.16 -4.62 11.01
CA VAL A 300 33.90 -4.91 12.26
C VAL A 300 33.12 -5.86 13.17
N SER A 301 31.80 -5.74 13.18
CA SER A 301 30.88 -6.55 13.98
C SER A 301 30.64 -7.94 13.40
N LYS A 302 30.80 -8.12 12.07
CA LYS A 302 30.72 -9.44 11.41
C LYS A 302 31.94 -10.30 11.76
N THR A 303 31.69 -11.54 12.17
CA THR A 303 32.75 -12.55 12.30
C THR A 303 33.18 -13.03 10.91
N THR A 304 34.31 -12.55 10.41
CA THR A 304 34.88 -13.03 9.15
C THR A 304 35.57 -14.38 9.34
N ALA A 305 35.38 -15.29 8.39
CA ALA A 305 36.05 -16.60 8.38
C ALA A 305 37.51 -16.49 7.91
N ASN A 306 37.79 -15.52 7.03
CA ASN A 306 39.11 -15.30 6.44
C ASN A 306 39.93 -14.26 7.23
N GLN A 307 41.16 -14.62 7.58
CA GLN A 307 42.09 -13.75 8.31
C GLN A 307 42.52 -12.54 7.48
N ASN A 308 42.72 -12.72 6.17
CA ASN A 308 43.14 -11.63 5.28
C ASN A 308 42.04 -10.56 5.12
N GLU A 309 40.78 -10.98 4.98
CA GLU A 309 39.65 -10.05 4.95
C GLU A 309 39.51 -9.29 6.28
N ARG A 310 39.69 -10.00 7.42
CA ARG A 310 39.70 -9.34 8.73
C ARG A 310 40.78 -8.28 8.81
N LEU A 311 41.99 -8.60 8.36
CA LEU A 311 43.12 -7.69 8.36
C LEU A 311 42.81 -6.43 7.56
N GLN A 312 42.20 -6.56 6.37
CA GLN A 312 41.82 -5.40 5.55
C GLN A 312 40.78 -4.50 6.24
N ILE A 313 39.78 -5.09 6.90
CA ILE A 313 38.78 -4.34 7.68
C ILE A 313 39.46 -3.59 8.83
N LEU A 314 40.37 -4.25 9.56
CA LEU A 314 41.12 -3.63 10.66
C LEU A 314 42.04 -2.50 10.19
N MET A 315 42.68 -2.64 9.03
CA MET A 315 43.50 -1.58 8.44
C MET A 315 42.64 -0.39 8.00
N THR A 316 41.46 -0.64 7.44
CA THR A 316 40.50 0.41 7.08
C THR A 316 40.00 1.14 8.33
N LEU A 317 39.71 0.40 9.41
CA LEU A 317 39.33 0.98 10.69
C LEU A 317 40.47 1.82 11.29
N LYS A 318 41.70 1.31 11.28
CA LYS A 318 42.87 2.06 11.75
C LYS A 318 43.03 3.37 10.99
N HIS A 319 42.91 3.35 9.65
CA HIS A 319 43.01 4.55 8.82
C HIS A 319 41.91 5.57 9.14
N THR A 320 40.65 5.16 9.25
CA THR A 320 39.53 6.08 9.54
C THR A 320 39.60 6.70 10.93
N VAL A 321 40.08 5.95 11.92
CA VAL A 321 40.22 6.42 13.30
C VAL A 321 41.42 7.35 13.48
N ASN A 322 42.47 7.18 12.67
CA ASN A 322 43.69 7.99 12.75
C ASN A 322 43.55 9.44 12.23
N GLU A 323 42.35 9.83 11.77
CA GLU A 323 42.08 11.21 11.36
C GLU A 323 42.11 12.21 12.54
N GLN A 324 41.89 11.75 13.78
CA GLN A 324 41.90 12.60 14.97
C GLN A 324 42.58 11.91 16.18
N ASP A 325 43.53 12.61 16.80
CA ASP A 325 44.27 12.14 17.96
C ASP A 325 43.52 12.39 19.27
N CYS A 326 42.97 11.34 19.89
CA CYS A 326 42.35 11.41 21.21
C CYS A 326 42.57 10.09 21.98
N PRO A 327 42.34 10.04 23.31
CA PRO A 327 42.57 8.81 24.08
C PRO A 327 41.71 7.64 23.57
N LEU A 328 40.47 7.91 23.12
CA LEU A 328 39.59 6.89 22.55
C LEU A 328 40.16 6.30 21.25
N THR A 329 40.73 7.12 20.36
CA THR A 329 41.32 6.63 19.10
C THR A 329 42.60 5.83 19.36
N ARG A 330 43.42 6.24 20.34
CA ARG A 330 44.59 5.46 20.79
C ARG A 330 44.21 4.09 21.35
N ASP A 331 43.21 4.04 22.23
CA ASP A 331 42.73 2.78 22.80
C ASP A 331 42.20 1.83 21.70
N ILE A 332 41.51 2.37 20.69
CA ILE A 332 41.05 1.58 19.54
C ILE A 332 42.24 1.04 18.74
N VAL A 333 43.22 1.89 18.40
CA VAL A 333 44.40 1.49 17.62
C VAL A 333 45.22 0.44 18.37
N ASP A 334 45.45 0.61 19.68
CA ASP A 334 46.18 -0.35 20.50
C ASP A 334 45.49 -1.72 20.52
N LEU A 335 44.15 -1.75 20.60
CA LEU A 335 43.41 -3.01 20.57
C LEU A 335 43.41 -3.65 19.19
N VAL A 336 43.39 -2.86 18.12
CA VAL A 336 43.52 -3.34 16.74
C VAL A 336 44.89 -3.95 16.52
N ASP A 337 45.96 -3.27 16.93
CA ASP A 337 47.34 -3.77 16.78
C ASP A 337 47.52 -5.07 17.58
N ARG A 338 46.94 -5.15 18.79
CA ARG A 338 46.89 -6.41 19.56
C ARG A 338 46.08 -7.50 18.87
N GLU A 339 44.96 -7.20 18.20
CA GLU A 339 44.23 -8.22 17.43
C GLU A 339 45.08 -8.73 16.27
N VAL A 340 45.73 -7.84 15.52
CA VAL A 340 46.60 -8.18 14.38
C VAL A 340 47.77 -9.07 14.83
N ASP A 341 48.42 -8.74 15.95
CA ASP A 341 49.54 -9.51 16.50
C ASP A 341 49.13 -10.91 16.98
N LEU A 342 47.92 -11.03 17.54
CA LEU A 342 47.41 -12.27 18.12
C LEU A 342 46.73 -13.18 17.08
N MET A 343 46.23 -12.63 15.99
CA MET A 343 45.53 -13.35 14.92
C MET A 343 46.31 -14.55 14.35
N PRO A 344 47.64 -14.49 14.10
CA PRO A 344 48.38 -15.64 13.60
C PRO A 344 48.65 -16.71 14.68
N ARG A 345 48.50 -16.39 15.97
CA ARG A 345 48.90 -17.27 17.09
C ARG A 345 47.73 -17.94 17.81
N LEU A 346 46.55 -17.33 17.79
CA LEU A 346 45.39 -17.76 18.56
C LEU A 346 44.21 -18.18 17.67
N LYS A 347 43.33 -19.02 18.23
CA LYS A 347 42.05 -19.37 17.60
C LYS A 347 41.09 -18.17 17.64
N ALA A 348 40.28 -18.02 16.59
CA ALA A 348 39.29 -16.94 16.48
C ALA A 348 38.29 -16.90 17.66
N SER A 349 37.96 -18.05 18.26
CA SER A 349 37.06 -18.15 19.41
C SER A 349 37.60 -17.47 20.67
N SER A 350 38.92 -17.36 20.83
CA SER A 350 39.56 -16.72 21.99
C SER A 350 39.62 -15.20 21.85
N LEU A 351 39.43 -14.68 20.63
CA LEU A 351 39.46 -13.25 20.31
C LEU A 351 38.07 -12.58 20.40
N THR A 352 37.02 -13.31 20.78
CA THR A 352 35.64 -12.79 20.84
C THR A 352 35.53 -11.55 21.73
N GLY A 353 36.03 -11.62 22.96
CA GLY A 353 36.00 -10.48 23.89
C GLY A 353 36.83 -9.28 23.41
N LEU A 354 37.94 -9.52 22.70
CA LEU A 354 38.74 -8.43 22.11
C LEU A 354 37.96 -7.76 20.97
N ARG A 355 37.34 -8.55 20.09
CA ARG A 355 36.52 -8.06 18.97
C ARG A 355 35.29 -7.28 19.44
N GLU A 356 34.59 -7.79 20.45
CA GLU A 356 33.46 -7.10 21.09
C GLU A 356 33.90 -5.76 21.69
N ARG A 357 35.07 -5.72 22.34
CA ARG A 357 35.63 -4.48 22.89
C ARG A 357 35.99 -3.47 21.80
N ILE A 358 36.61 -3.91 20.70
CA ILE A 358 36.91 -3.04 19.54
C ILE A 358 35.61 -2.48 18.95
N ALA A 359 34.60 -3.34 18.72
CA ALA A 359 33.30 -2.92 18.21
C ALA A 359 32.61 -1.91 19.15
N MET A 360 32.66 -2.14 20.46
CA MET A 360 32.06 -1.25 21.46
C MET A 360 32.74 0.14 21.51
N LEU A 361 34.07 0.19 21.49
CA LEU A 361 34.82 1.45 21.46
C LEU A 361 34.63 2.18 20.13
N PHE A 362 34.61 1.46 19.01
CA PHE A 362 34.30 2.04 17.72
C PHE A 362 32.87 2.59 17.68
N LEU A 363 31.90 1.92 18.31
CA LEU A 363 30.55 2.46 18.45
C LEU A 363 30.52 3.74 19.30
N GLN A 364 31.33 3.82 20.37
CA GLN A 364 31.48 5.04 21.15
C GLN A 364 32.05 6.18 20.30
N TYR A 365 33.03 5.87 19.44
CA TYR A 365 33.55 6.81 18.45
C TYR A 365 32.43 7.31 17.52
N ILE A 366 31.64 6.41 16.93
CA ILE A 366 30.52 6.79 16.03
C ILE A 366 29.44 7.60 16.76
N LYS A 367 29.17 7.32 18.04
CA LYS A 367 28.18 8.06 18.84
C LYS A 367 28.65 9.46 19.21
N THR A 368 29.94 9.78 19.09
CA THR A 368 30.47 11.07 19.50
C THR A 368 30.26 12.11 18.38
N PRO A 369 29.55 13.22 18.63
CA PRO A 369 29.23 14.22 17.60
C PRO A 369 30.43 14.85 16.89
N ALA A 370 31.59 14.89 17.55
CA ALA A 370 32.83 15.41 16.98
C ALA A 370 33.33 14.59 15.78
N PHE A 371 33.11 13.27 15.80
CA PHE A 371 33.51 12.36 14.72
C PHE A 371 32.35 12.08 13.75
N ASN A 372 31.11 12.05 14.25
CA ASN A 372 29.92 11.88 13.43
C ASN A 372 28.91 13.01 13.67
N PRO A 373 28.96 14.10 12.88
CA PRO A 373 28.07 15.25 13.05
C PRO A 373 26.59 14.92 12.80
N ALA A 374 26.27 13.88 12.00
CA ALA A 374 24.89 13.50 11.72
C ALA A 374 24.16 13.00 12.99
N VAL A 375 24.89 12.37 13.91
CA VAL A 375 24.36 11.80 15.16
C VAL A 375 23.99 12.89 16.17
N ALA A 376 24.58 14.09 16.08
CA ALA A 376 24.31 15.20 17.01
C ALA A 376 22.81 15.55 17.10
N LYS A 377 22.10 15.54 15.95
CA LYS A 377 20.66 15.80 15.88
C LYS A 377 19.85 14.67 16.55
N LEU A 378 20.31 13.42 16.41
CA LEU A 378 19.60 12.24 16.91
C LEU A 378 19.78 12.05 18.43
N LEU A 379 20.91 12.47 19.00
CA LEU A 379 21.17 12.36 20.44
C LEU A 379 20.43 13.41 21.27
N LYS A 380 20.29 14.64 20.76
CA LYS A 380 19.52 15.71 21.46
C LYS A 380 18.08 15.29 21.76
N VAL A 381 17.49 14.44 20.91
CA VAL A 381 16.11 13.94 21.06
C VAL A 381 15.96 12.93 22.21
N LYS A 382 17.02 12.22 22.62
CA LYS A 382 16.95 11.23 23.70
C LYS A 382 16.83 11.83 25.11
N LEU A 383 17.35 13.05 25.33
CA LEU A 383 17.16 13.73 26.61
C LEU A 383 15.69 14.05 26.87
N CYS A 384 14.92 14.51 25.86
CA CYS A 384 13.48 14.73 26.00
C CYS A 384 12.67 13.43 26.20
N LEU A 385 13.07 12.31 25.59
CA LEU A 385 12.37 11.03 25.74
C LEU A 385 12.62 10.34 27.10
N ARG A 386 13.75 10.62 27.78
CA ARG A 386 13.99 10.14 29.15
C ARG A 386 13.01 10.76 30.16
N TYR A 387 12.66 12.03 30.00
CA TYR A 387 11.62 12.69 30.82
C TYR A 387 10.20 12.17 30.54
N HIS A 388 9.94 11.70 29.32
CA HIS A 388 8.65 11.11 28.94
C HIS A 388 8.36 9.78 29.66
N ASN A 389 9.39 8.95 29.89
CA ASN A 389 9.22 7.65 30.56
C ASN A 389 8.99 7.77 32.08
N HIS A 390 9.36 8.88 32.72
CA HIS A 390 9.08 9.11 34.14
C HIS A 390 7.65 9.60 34.40
N PHE A 391 7.03 10.28 33.42
CA PHE A 391 5.66 10.80 33.52
C PHE A 391 4.60 9.92 32.84
N SER A 392 4.98 8.94 32.03
CA SER A 392 4.06 7.96 31.43
C SER A 392 3.33 7.06 32.45
N GLN A 393 3.71 7.09 33.73
CA GLN A 393 2.98 6.40 34.80
C GLN A 393 1.73 7.18 35.27
N TYR A 394 1.58 8.45 34.88
CA TYR A 394 0.41 9.27 35.20
C TYR A 394 -0.38 9.58 33.93
N HIS A 395 -0.94 8.53 33.31
CA HIS A 395 -1.72 8.68 32.07
C HIS A 395 -3.10 9.33 32.26
N THR A 396 -3.40 9.87 33.44
CA THR A 396 -4.64 10.62 33.71
C THR A 396 -4.40 11.62 34.85
N VAL A 397 -4.18 12.89 34.54
CA VAL A 397 -4.60 13.96 35.46
C VAL A 397 -6.08 14.19 35.19
N PHE A 398 -6.93 13.39 35.86
CA PHE A 398 -8.35 13.71 35.97
C PHE A 398 -8.45 14.96 36.85
N ILE A 399 -8.80 16.10 36.28
CA ILE A 399 -9.44 17.17 37.08
C ILE A 399 -10.83 16.64 37.41
N LEU A 400 -10.99 16.14 38.65
CA LEU A 400 -12.27 15.70 39.16
C LEU A 400 -13.16 16.92 39.42
N SER A 401 -14.26 16.94 38.67
CA SER A 401 -15.46 17.74 38.89
C SER A 401 -15.90 17.75 40.36
N LEU A 402 -16.04 18.93 40.96
CA LEU A 402 -16.99 19.13 42.06
C LEU A 402 -18.36 19.42 41.43
N CYS A 403 -19.20 18.39 41.41
CA CYS A 403 -20.64 18.55 41.22
C CYS A 403 -21.16 19.30 42.44
N CYS A 404 -21.47 20.60 42.29
CA CYS A 404 -22.34 21.28 43.23
C CYS A 404 -23.78 21.12 42.71
N SER A 405 -24.57 20.37 43.46
CA SER A 405 -26.02 20.27 43.32
C SER A 405 -26.63 21.63 43.61
N THR A 406 -26.89 22.45 42.60
CA THR A 406 -27.99 23.43 42.49
C THR A 406 -27.68 24.41 41.35
N VAL A 407 -28.72 24.77 40.59
CA VAL A 407 -28.80 25.79 39.52
C VAL A 407 -28.59 25.27 38.07
N PRO A 408 -29.54 25.56 37.14
CA PRO A 408 -29.63 24.88 35.85
C PRO A 408 -28.77 25.50 34.74
N ALA A 409 -28.21 24.62 33.93
CA ALA A 409 -27.81 24.76 32.52
C ALA A 409 -27.81 26.17 31.89
N LYS A 410 -26.61 26.70 31.63
CA LYS A 410 -26.12 27.19 30.32
C LYS A 410 -24.89 28.09 30.50
N VAL A 411 -23.72 27.49 30.67
CA VAL A 411 -22.46 28.00 30.10
C VAL A 411 -21.63 26.77 29.74
N LEU A 412 -21.28 26.65 28.45
CA LEU A 412 -20.50 25.55 27.89
C LEU A 412 -19.14 25.46 28.58
N LEU A 413 -18.90 24.35 29.30
CA LEU A 413 -17.57 23.90 29.69
C LEU A 413 -16.75 23.64 28.42
N THR A 414 -15.85 24.55 28.09
CA THR A 414 -14.81 24.32 27.08
C THR A 414 -13.68 23.55 27.76
N LEU A 415 -13.58 22.26 27.45
CA LEU A 415 -12.41 21.42 27.71
C LEU A 415 -11.22 22.00 26.95
N TYR A 416 -10.37 22.79 27.61
CA TYR A 416 -9.06 23.11 27.05
C TYR A 416 -8.15 21.89 27.23
N TYR A 417 -7.94 21.16 26.14
CA TYR A 417 -6.75 20.35 25.95
C TYR A 417 -5.56 21.31 25.96
N ILE A 418 -4.93 21.53 27.12
CA ILE A 418 -3.69 22.29 27.17
C ILE A 418 -2.64 21.45 26.45
N SER A 419 -2.05 22.00 25.38
CA SER A 419 -1.03 21.27 24.62
C SER A 419 0.24 21.14 25.44
N LEU A 420 1.07 20.12 25.15
CA LEU A 420 2.35 19.90 25.82
C LEU A 420 3.31 21.10 25.71
N GLN A 421 3.14 21.96 24.70
CA GLN A 421 3.91 23.20 24.54
C GLN A 421 3.45 24.29 25.51
N ASP A 422 2.16 24.37 25.80
CA ASP A 422 1.58 25.42 26.67
C ASP A 422 1.87 25.15 28.15
N ILE A 423 1.87 23.88 28.58
CA ILE A 423 2.31 23.49 29.93
C ILE A 423 3.79 23.83 30.13
N ARG A 424 4.60 23.61 29.09
CA ARG A 424 6.03 23.92 29.12
C ARG A 424 6.27 25.43 29.19
N TYR A 425 5.49 26.23 28.45
CA TYR A 425 5.52 27.68 28.56
C TYR A 425 5.15 28.14 29.99
N LEU A 426 4.11 27.58 30.60
CA LEU A 426 3.72 27.91 31.97
C LEU A 426 4.80 27.61 33.02
N ILE A 427 5.51 26.49 32.89
CA ILE A 427 6.54 26.08 33.84
C ILE A 427 7.84 26.88 33.66
N ASP A 428 8.30 27.00 32.40
CA ASP A 428 9.59 27.60 32.09
C ASP A 428 9.54 29.14 32.12
N VAL A 429 8.42 29.72 31.68
CA VAL A 429 8.26 31.18 31.52
C VAL A 429 7.54 31.74 32.73
N ILE A 430 6.30 31.29 33.02
CA ILE A 430 5.45 31.91 34.05
C ILE A 430 5.90 31.60 35.48
N TRP A 431 6.31 30.36 35.77
CA TRP A 431 6.67 29.93 37.13
C TRP A 431 8.16 29.75 37.36
N SER A 432 9.00 30.00 36.35
CA SER A 432 10.46 29.93 36.43
C SER A 432 10.99 28.70 37.18
N THR A 433 10.37 27.53 37.00
CA THR A 433 10.71 26.26 37.68
C THR A 433 10.65 26.26 39.22
N CYS A 434 9.87 27.15 39.83
CA CYS A 434 9.68 27.22 41.29
C CYS A 434 8.26 26.82 41.73
N SER A 435 8.12 26.39 42.98
CA SER A 435 6.80 26.22 43.63
C SER A 435 6.13 27.60 43.81
N ALA A 436 4.80 27.63 43.73
CA ALA A 436 4.01 28.86 43.86
C ALA A 436 3.98 29.43 45.30
N LEU A 437 4.30 28.61 46.31
CA LEU A 437 4.22 28.98 47.72
C LEU A 437 5.57 28.98 48.43
N MET A 438 6.48 28.10 48.04
CA MET A 438 7.87 28.10 48.49
C MET A 438 8.83 28.12 47.30
N THR A 439 10.00 28.71 47.51
CA THR A 439 11.09 28.72 46.52
C THR A 439 11.79 27.36 46.46
N CYS A 440 11.04 26.27 46.27
CA CYS A 440 11.60 24.97 45.93
C CYS A 440 11.89 24.96 44.42
N SER A 441 13.17 24.92 44.06
CA SER A 441 13.65 24.85 42.66
C SER A 441 13.90 23.40 42.21
N ASP A 442 13.61 22.42 43.06
CA ASP A 442 13.81 21.01 42.75
C ASP A 442 12.59 20.44 42.03
N ILE A 443 12.72 20.34 40.71
CA ILE A 443 11.66 19.93 39.77
C ILE A 443 11.10 18.53 40.11
N TYR A 444 11.90 17.65 40.74
CA TYR A 444 11.46 16.30 41.11
C TYR A 444 10.53 16.26 42.33
N ASN A 445 10.47 17.35 43.07
CA ASN A 445 9.59 17.52 44.22
C ASN A 445 8.35 18.34 43.91
N LEU A 446 8.19 18.84 42.68
CA LEU A 446 7.02 19.62 42.26
C LEU A 446 5.91 18.74 41.70
N VAL A 447 4.67 19.06 42.04
CA VAL A 447 3.43 18.36 41.68
C VAL A 447 2.39 19.39 41.23
N PRO A 448 1.74 19.18 40.07
CA PRO A 448 0.66 20.05 39.63
C PRO A 448 -0.64 19.72 40.37
N TRP A 449 -1.22 20.71 41.05
CA TRP A 449 -2.53 20.61 41.71
C TRP A 449 -3.44 21.74 41.20
N ASN A 450 -4.56 21.39 40.53
CA ASN A 450 -5.55 22.35 40.00
C ASN A 450 -4.94 23.60 39.31
N CYS A 451 -3.93 23.39 38.46
CA CYS A 451 -3.18 24.42 37.74
C CYS A 451 -2.19 25.26 38.57
N LEU A 452 -1.81 24.84 39.78
CA LEU A 452 -0.71 25.41 40.56
C LEU A 452 0.43 24.38 40.72
N LEU A 453 1.68 24.80 40.59
CA LEU A 453 2.85 23.96 40.87
C LEU A 453 3.24 24.07 42.35
N LEU A 454 3.18 22.96 43.08
CA LEU A 454 3.45 22.89 44.52
C LEU A 454 4.45 21.79 44.84
N ALA A 455 5.20 21.91 45.93
CA ALA A 455 6.07 20.85 46.41
C ALA A 455 5.25 19.68 47.01
N LYS A 456 5.75 18.43 46.94
CA LYS A 456 5.08 17.23 47.49
C LYS A 456 4.67 17.38 48.96
N GLU A 457 5.49 18.07 49.74
CA GLU A 457 5.23 18.35 51.16
C GLU A 457 4.04 19.32 51.34
N GLU A 458 3.88 20.29 50.43
CA GLU A 458 2.77 21.25 50.41
C GLU A 458 1.45 20.59 50.00
N VAL A 459 1.46 19.66 49.04
CA VAL A 459 0.24 18.95 48.62
C VAL A 459 -0.44 18.24 49.81
N SER A 460 0.37 17.75 50.75
CA SER A 460 -0.07 17.07 51.97
C SER A 460 -0.85 17.98 52.92
N THR A 461 -0.45 19.25 53.03
CA THR A 461 -1.15 20.24 53.86
C THR A 461 -2.41 20.75 53.17
N HIS A 462 -2.41 20.81 51.83
CA HIS A 462 -3.59 21.17 51.03
C HIS A 462 -4.70 20.11 51.05
N LEU A 463 -4.36 18.83 51.25
CA LEU A 463 -5.32 17.73 51.44
C LEU A 463 -6.09 17.80 52.77
N GLN A 464 -5.60 18.55 53.76
CA GLN A 464 -6.24 18.71 55.08
C GLN A 464 -7.22 19.91 55.13
N ILE A 465 -7.32 20.67 54.04
CA ILE A 465 -8.18 21.84 53.94
C ILE A 465 -9.62 21.38 53.72
N LYS A 466 -10.49 21.61 54.71
CA LYS A 466 -11.90 21.21 54.66
C LYS A 466 -12.74 22.12 53.75
N ASP A 467 -12.29 23.35 53.51
CA ASP A 467 -13.03 24.35 52.73
C ASP A 467 -12.11 25.04 51.71
N VAL A 468 -12.07 24.48 50.50
CA VAL A 468 -11.12 24.86 49.44
C VAL A 468 -11.43 26.26 48.88
N GLU A 469 -12.71 26.65 48.89
CA GLU A 469 -13.18 27.92 48.33
C GLU A 469 -12.70 29.12 49.16
N GLN A 470 -12.72 29.00 50.48
CA GLN A 470 -12.24 30.02 51.40
C GLN A 470 -10.71 30.23 51.30
N VAL A 471 -9.96 29.15 51.05
CA VAL A 471 -8.50 29.22 50.89
C VAL A 471 -8.12 29.77 49.52
N CYS A 472 -8.79 29.36 48.44
CA CYS A 472 -8.57 29.93 47.11
C CYS A 472 -8.90 31.43 47.06
N LEU A 473 -9.97 31.87 47.74
CA LEU A 473 -10.29 33.30 47.88
C LEU A 473 -9.24 34.07 48.69
N CYS A 474 -8.71 33.50 49.78
CA CYS A 474 -7.61 34.10 50.55
C CYS A 474 -6.29 34.16 49.77
N LEU A 475 -6.00 33.16 48.93
CA LEU A 475 -4.81 33.10 48.07
C LEU A 475 -4.87 34.10 46.93
N PHE A 476 -6.03 34.20 46.27
CA PHE A 476 -6.27 35.25 45.26
C PHE A 476 -6.20 36.65 45.87
N LYS A 477 -6.69 36.83 47.11
CA LYS A 477 -6.60 38.11 47.83
C LYS A 477 -5.16 38.46 48.23
N LYS A 478 -4.33 37.48 48.61
CA LYS A 478 -2.89 37.68 48.84
C LYS A 478 -2.13 38.02 47.55
N LEU A 479 -2.48 37.40 46.42
CA LEU A 479 -1.88 37.70 45.12
C LEU A 479 -2.35 39.05 44.56
N SER A 480 -3.54 39.52 44.91
CA SER A 480 -4.02 40.87 44.54
C SER A 480 -3.45 41.99 45.43
N ASP A 481 -3.12 41.69 46.69
CA ASP A 481 -2.71 42.69 47.68
C ASP A 481 -1.18 42.93 47.74
N THR A 482 -0.38 42.19 46.97
CA THR A 482 1.07 42.45 46.84
C THR A 482 1.32 43.60 45.85
N PRO A 483 1.93 44.73 46.27
CA PRO A 483 2.18 45.87 45.38
C PRO A 483 3.31 45.58 44.38
N PRO A 484 3.25 46.14 43.15
CA PRO A 484 4.28 45.96 42.15
C PRO A 484 5.44 46.93 42.41
N SER A 485 6.52 46.45 43.02
CA SER A 485 7.80 47.18 43.02
C SER A 485 8.96 46.17 43.05
N ALA A 486 9.48 45.86 41.85
CA ALA A 486 10.81 46.26 41.34
C ALA A 486 11.94 45.45 42.02
N HIS A 487 12.43 44.34 41.46
CA HIS A 487 12.83 44.01 40.09
C HIS A 487 12.42 42.54 39.79
N CYS A 488 11.60 42.16 38.80
CA CYS A 488 11.72 42.26 37.32
C CYS A 488 13.12 41.84 36.79
N CYS A 489 13.28 40.77 36.03
CA CYS A 489 12.39 40.14 35.03
C CYS A 489 12.33 38.60 35.19
N GLY A 490 11.19 37.92 35.21
CA GLY A 490 9.83 38.29 34.76
C GLY A 490 9.51 37.62 33.41
N ILE A 491 9.09 36.35 33.37
CA ILE A 491 7.73 35.75 33.59
C ILE A 491 7.02 35.50 32.26
#